data_AF-A0A0L9TNB8-F1
#
_entry.id   AF-A0A0L9TNB8-F1
#
_cell.length_a   1.000
_cell.length_b   1.000
_cell.length_c   1.000
_cell.angle_alpha   90.00
_cell.angle_beta   90.00
_cell.angle_gamma   90.00
#
_symmetry.space_group_name_H-M   'P 1'
#
loop_
_entity.id
_entity.type
_entity.pdbx_description
1 polymer ?
#
loop_
_entity_poly.entity_id
_entity_poly.type
_entity_poly.pdbx_seq_one_letter_code
_entity_poly.pdbx_strand_id
1 'polypeptide(L)'
;MATLLRKLCESASLKRSGSNPNPNPNPSSERAPSPLGAFDTLPADILMQIVRLVGPKHAARLSLLSKSWRSLVSDNDLWVHFLHTHHPLSALFAETALSSGYPLPTLSAQSSPRGSLQHVYALRERLPSSVVIDGGSGYCKFGWSKGSSPSGRFATFLEFGNVETPMYTRLRHFFGTIYNRMQVKPSSQPAVVSIPICHYDDTESAKASRQQLKEAIYAALFDMNVPAVCALNQGTLALYASKQTSGIAVNIGFQVTSIVPILNGKVMRKVGVEVVGLGALKLTGFLRKQMQENNISFESLYTVRTLKEKLCYVAADYEAELLKDTEASFEAVEGLFTLSKERFQTGEILFQPRLAGVDYDAIQ
;
A
#
# COMPACT_ATOMS: atom_id res chain seq x y z
N MET A 1 18.34 29.72 -14.70
CA MET A 1 17.01 30.34 -14.49
C MET A 1 16.21 29.72 -13.34
N ALA A 2 16.12 28.39 -13.20
CA ALA A 2 15.41 27.76 -12.08
C ALA A 2 15.90 28.24 -10.69
N THR A 3 17.21 28.40 -10.49
CA THR A 3 17.79 28.95 -9.25
C THR A 3 17.36 30.40 -8.97
N LEU A 4 17.18 31.22 -10.01
CA LEU A 4 16.68 32.59 -9.88
C LEU A 4 15.20 32.60 -9.47
N LEU A 5 14.39 31.70 -10.03
CA LEU A 5 12.99 31.52 -9.63
C LEU A 5 12.86 31.04 -8.18
N ARG A 6 13.73 30.13 -7.71
CA ARG A 6 13.76 29.73 -6.28
C ARG A 6 14.02 30.93 -5.37
N LYS A 7 15.05 31.74 -5.68
CA LYS A 7 15.38 32.97 -4.94
C LYS A 7 14.23 33.99 -4.96
N LEU A 8 13.54 34.15 -6.10
CA LEU A 8 12.35 34.99 -6.21
C LEU A 8 11.22 34.51 -5.27
N CYS A 9 10.94 33.21 -5.24
CA CYS A 9 9.94 32.63 -4.32
C CYS A 9 10.29 32.83 -2.84
N GLU A 10 11.58 32.77 -2.49
CA GLU A 10 12.07 33.00 -1.12
C GLU A 10 11.91 34.48 -0.72
N SER A 11 12.27 35.41 -1.61
CA SER A 11 12.15 36.86 -1.37
C SER A 11 10.70 37.35 -1.23
N ALA A 12 9.76 36.74 -1.95
CA ALA A 12 8.33 37.06 -1.86
C ALA A 12 7.71 36.64 -0.52
N SER A 13 8.29 35.66 0.17
CA SER A 13 7.82 35.20 1.48
C SER A 13 8.23 36.15 2.62
N LEU A 14 9.38 36.83 2.48
CA LEU A 14 9.90 37.80 3.46
C LEU A 14 9.14 39.12 3.46
N LYS A 15 8.51 39.52 2.34
CA LYS A 15 7.75 40.78 2.23
C LYS A 15 6.38 40.75 2.94
N ARG A 16 5.93 39.62 3.48
CA ARG A 16 4.65 39.51 4.20
C ARG A 16 4.75 39.62 5.73
N SER A 17 5.96 39.66 6.31
CA SER A 17 6.13 39.80 7.77
C SER A 17 6.53 41.21 8.23
N GLY A 18 6.35 42.24 7.40
CA GLY A 18 6.68 43.59 7.82
C GLY A 18 6.12 44.66 6.89
N SER A 19 5.60 45.72 7.52
CA SER A 19 5.19 47.03 7.01
C SER A 19 3.73 47.21 6.54
N ASN A 20 3.02 48.03 7.31
CA ASN A 20 1.83 48.80 6.92
C ASN A 20 2.16 49.70 5.72
N PRO A 21 1.24 49.89 4.74
CA PRO A 21 1.42 50.90 3.72
C PRO A 21 0.74 52.22 4.12
N ASN A 22 1.50 53.31 4.15
CA ASN A 22 0.95 54.66 4.00
C ASN A 22 0.69 54.92 2.51
N PRO A 23 -0.46 55.51 2.12
CA PRO A 23 -0.72 55.83 0.72
C PRO A 23 -0.28 57.28 0.42
N ASN A 24 0.54 57.46 -0.60
CA ASN A 24 0.59 58.73 -1.34
C ASN A 24 0.86 58.41 -2.82
N PRO A 25 0.01 58.86 -3.77
CA PRO A 25 0.19 58.58 -5.18
C PRO A 25 0.94 59.72 -5.88
N ASN A 26 1.94 59.39 -6.69
CA ASN A 26 2.42 60.23 -7.78
C ASN A 26 2.38 59.39 -9.08
N PRO A 27 1.75 59.86 -10.17
CA PRO A 27 1.66 59.10 -11.41
C PRO A 27 2.79 59.51 -12.35
N SER A 28 3.89 58.76 -12.32
CA SER A 28 4.84 58.74 -13.44
C SER A 28 4.77 57.36 -14.08
N SER A 29 4.42 57.35 -15.37
CA SER A 29 4.39 56.22 -16.31
C SER A 29 5.30 55.02 -15.96
N GLU A 30 4.80 54.14 -15.10
CA GLU A 30 5.30 52.78 -14.99
C GLU A 30 4.44 51.92 -15.90
N ARG A 31 5.05 51.32 -16.93
CA ARG A 31 4.45 50.21 -17.67
C ARG A 31 3.82 49.27 -16.65
N ALA A 32 2.56 48.91 -16.88
CA ALA A 32 1.91 47.84 -16.11
C ALA A 32 2.90 46.68 -15.97
N PRO A 33 3.20 46.22 -14.74
CA PRO A 33 4.24 45.22 -14.53
C PRO A 33 3.95 44.02 -15.43
N SER A 34 4.92 43.67 -16.28
CA SER A 34 4.69 42.67 -17.32
C SER A 34 4.33 41.33 -16.68
N PRO A 35 3.40 40.55 -17.27
CA PRO A 35 2.69 39.49 -16.57
C PRO A 35 3.59 38.42 -15.94
N LEU A 36 4.78 38.15 -16.50
CA LEU A 36 5.80 37.26 -15.94
C LEU A 36 7.16 37.96 -15.74
N GLY A 37 7.26 39.28 -15.95
CA GLY A 37 8.51 40.04 -15.82
C GLY A 37 9.51 39.70 -16.93
N ALA A 38 10.78 39.51 -16.55
CA ALA A 38 11.87 39.14 -17.46
C ALA A 38 11.69 37.75 -18.13
N PHE A 39 10.66 37.00 -17.77
CA PHE A 39 10.35 35.67 -18.33
C PHE A 39 9.36 35.74 -19.50
N ASP A 40 8.76 36.90 -19.78
CA ASP A 40 7.81 37.08 -20.90
C ASP A 40 8.47 36.87 -22.28
N THR A 41 9.80 36.94 -22.37
CA THR A 41 10.56 36.71 -23.61
C THR A 41 10.80 35.24 -23.92
N LEU A 42 10.46 34.32 -22.99
CA LEU A 42 10.68 32.89 -23.17
C LEU A 42 9.44 32.22 -23.78
N PRO A 43 9.63 31.30 -24.72
CA PRO A 43 8.57 30.39 -25.16
C PRO A 43 7.94 29.63 -23.97
N ALA A 44 6.63 29.41 -24.03
CA ALA A 44 5.86 28.82 -22.92
C ALA A 44 6.32 27.39 -22.54
N ASP A 45 6.76 26.61 -23.52
CA ASP A 45 7.34 25.27 -23.35
C ASP A 45 8.66 25.30 -22.59
N ILE A 46 9.55 26.23 -22.94
CA ILE A 46 10.82 26.45 -22.23
C ILE A 46 10.55 26.93 -20.80
N LEU A 47 9.60 27.85 -20.62
CA LEU A 47 9.20 28.31 -19.30
C LEU A 47 8.66 27.15 -18.46
N MET A 48 7.82 26.27 -19.03
CA MET A 48 7.28 25.10 -18.35
C MET A 48 8.39 24.11 -17.94
N GLN A 49 9.38 23.87 -18.81
CA GLN A 49 10.56 23.07 -18.44
C GLN A 49 11.33 23.69 -17.28
N ILE A 50 11.52 25.01 -17.28
CA ILE A 50 12.16 25.71 -16.18
C ILE A 50 11.36 25.53 -14.88
N VAL A 51 10.02 25.67 -14.91
CA VAL A 51 9.14 25.50 -13.74
C VAL A 51 9.23 24.07 -13.19
N ARG A 52 9.26 23.05 -14.05
CA ARG A 52 9.47 21.64 -13.67
C ARG A 52 10.76 21.44 -12.86
N LEU A 53 11.82 22.21 -13.13
CA LEU A 53 13.09 22.11 -12.40
C LEU A 53 13.12 22.86 -11.05
N VAL A 54 12.12 23.73 -10.78
CA VAL A 54 12.05 24.49 -9.51
C VAL A 54 11.50 23.61 -8.37
N GLY A 55 10.71 22.58 -8.70
CA GLY A 55 10.07 21.66 -7.77
C GLY A 55 8.71 22.16 -7.24
N PRO A 56 7.87 21.26 -6.70
CA PRO A 56 6.45 21.51 -6.44
C PRO A 56 6.20 22.63 -5.43
N LYS A 57 6.99 22.70 -4.35
CA LYS A 57 6.83 23.72 -3.30
C LYS A 57 7.07 25.14 -3.82
N HIS A 58 8.10 25.32 -4.65
CA HIS A 58 8.43 26.61 -5.24
C HIS A 58 7.47 26.95 -6.39
N ALA A 59 7.13 25.96 -7.23
CA ALA A 59 6.13 26.14 -8.28
C ALA A 59 4.79 26.64 -7.69
N ALA A 60 4.29 26.03 -6.62
CA ALA A 60 3.10 26.53 -5.92
C ALA A 60 3.23 27.99 -5.48
N ARG A 61 4.40 28.42 -5.00
CA ARG A 61 4.64 29.82 -4.57
C ARG A 61 4.67 30.80 -5.74
N LEU A 62 5.06 30.39 -6.94
CA LEU A 62 5.01 31.24 -8.14
C LEU A 62 3.57 31.73 -8.41
N SER A 63 2.55 30.92 -8.11
CA SER A 63 1.13 31.31 -8.27
C SER A 63 0.70 32.55 -7.46
N LEU A 64 1.53 32.96 -6.49
CA LEU A 64 1.31 34.14 -5.66
C LEU A 64 1.95 35.41 -6.25
N LEU A 65 2.82 35.31 -7.25
CA LEU A 65 3.56 36.43 -7.82
C LEU A 65 2.74 37.24 -8.84
N SER A 66 1.96 36.57 -9.70
CA SER A 66 1.09 37.23 -10.68
C SER A 66 -0.03 36.31 -11.18
N LYS A 67 -1.02 36.87 -11.90
CA LYS A 67 -2.09 36.09 -12.56
C LYS A 67 -1.53 35.12 -13.61
N SER A 68 -0.50 35.52 -14.34
CA SER A 68 0.11 34.68 -15.39
C SER A 68 0.91 33.52 -14.80
N TRP A 69 1.66 33.75 -13.71
CA TRP A 69 2.30 32.65 -12.98
C TRP A 69 1.28 31.68 -12.40
N ARG A 70 0.14 32.20 -11.89
CA ARG A 70 -0.96 31.36 -11.43
C ARG A 70 -1.53 30.50 -12.56
N SER A 71 -1.78 31.09 -13.73
CA SER A 71 -2.29 30.37 -14.89
C SER A 71 -1.33 29.25 -15.31
N LEU A 72 -0.03 29.53 -15.39
CA LEU A 72 1.00 28.56 -15.77
C LEU A 72 1.11 27.40 -14.77
N VAL A 73 1.13 27.70 -13.47
CA VAL A 73 1.26 26.69 -12.41
C VAL A 73 -0.02 25.88 -12.21
N SER A 74 -1.18 26.38 -12.66
CA SER A 74 -2.45 25.64 -12.55
C SER A 74 -2.54 24.45 -13.52
N ASP A 75 -1.59 24.32 -14.45
CA ASP A 75 -1.54 23.25 -15.43
C ASP A 75 -1.38 21.88 -14.75
N ASN A 76 -2.31 20.96 -15.00
CA ASN A 76 -2.29 19.63 -14.42
C ASN A 76 -1.09 18.80 -14.89
N ASP A 77 -0.57 19.00 -16.11
CA ASP A 77 0.57 18.24 -16.63
C ASP A 77 1.86 18.54 -15.86
N LEU A 78 1.98 19.76 -15.33
CA LEU A 78 3.06 20.13 -14.42
C LEU A 78 2.99 19.34 -13.11
N TRP A 79 1.80 19.20 -12.53
CA TRP A 79 1.62 18.47 -11.27
C TRP A 79 1.69 16.95 -11.44
N VAL A 80 1.25 16.42 -12.59
CA VAL A 80 1.51 15.03 -12.99
C VAL A 80 3.01 14.77 -13.05
N HIS A 81 3.78 15.66 -13.65
CA HIS A 81 5.25 15.55 -13.66
C HIS A 81 5.83 15.51 -12.24
N PHE A 82 5.44 16.45 -11.37
CA PHE A 82 5.92 16.44 -9.98
C PHE A 82 5.55 15.18 -9.20
N LEU A 83 4.34 14.66 -9.41
CA LEU A 83 3.91 13.40 -8.80
C LEU A 83 4.79 12.24 -9.25
N HIS A 84 5.06 12.12 -10.56
CA HIS A 84 5.94 11.07 -11.07
C HIS A 84 7.38 11.19 -10.56
N THR A 85 7.92 12.41 -10.46
CA THR A 85 9.31 12.63 -10.04
C THR A 85 9.52 12.47 -8.54
N HIS A 86 8.61 12.99 -7.71
CA HIS A 86 8.77 12.99 -6.24
C HIS A 86 8.05 11.84 -5.54
N HIS A 87 7.05 11.24 -6.19
CA HIS A 87 6.29 10.11 -5.68
C HIS A 87 6.10 9.06 -6.78
N PRO A 88 7.16 8.41 -7.29
CA PRO A 88 7.08 7.48 -8.41
C PRO A 88 6.14 6.28 -8.15
N LEU A 89 5.92 5.95 -6.88
CA LEU A 89 4.97 4.93 -6.43
C LEU A 89 3.54 5.47 -6.24
N SER A 90 3.33 6.79 -6.13
CA SER A 90 1.99 7.38 -6.12
C SER A 90 1.40 7.27 -7.51
N ALA A 91 0.40 6.41 -7.66
CA ALA A 91 -0.30 6.26 -8.90
C ALA A 91 -1.20 7.49 -9.13
N LEU A 92 -1.19 8.01 -10.36
CA LEU A 92 -2.15 9.01 -10.86
C LEU A 92 -3.60 8.61 -10.53
N PHE A 93 -3.84 7.29 -10.51
CA PHE A 93 -5.00 6.60 -9.98
C PHE A 93 -5.48 7.08 -8.59
N ALA A 94 -4.58 7.20 -7.61
CA ALA A 94 -4.94 7.69 -6.27
C ALA A 94 -5.36 9.16 -6.29
N GLU A 95 -4.76 9.96 -7.17
CA GLU A 95 -5.04 11.40 -7.28
C GLU A 95 -6.40 11.68 -7.93
N THR A 96 -6.74 10.92 -8.98
CA THR A 96 -8.05 11.00 -9.64
C THR A 96 -9.18 10.48 -8.77
N ALA A 97 -8.91 9.52 -7.89
CA ALA A 97 -9.89 8.94 -6.99
C ALA A 97 -10.15 9.83 -5.75
N LEU A 98 -9.12 10.52 -5.22
CA LEU A 98 -9.26 11.43 -4.08
C LEU A 98 -10.20 12.60 -4.35
N SER A 99 -10.28 13.09 -5.61
CA SER A 99 -11.22 14.15 -5.97
C SER A 99 -12.69 13.73 -5.88
N SER A 100 -12.97 12.42 -5.84
CA SER A 100 -14.34 11.90 -5.85
C SER A 100 -14.92 11.58 -4.47
N GLY A 101 -14.10 11.61 -3.41
CA GLY A 101 -14.53 11.23 -2.06
C GLY A 101 -14.86 9.73 -1.92
N TYR A 102 -15.27 9.31 -0.72
CA TYR A 102 -15.74 7.94 -0.47
C TYR A 102 -17.28 7.93 -0.29
N PRO A 103 -18.00 6.93 -0.83
CA PRO A 103 -17.53 5.81 -1.65
C PRO A 103 -17.09 6.26 -3.06
N LEU A 104 -16.13 5.55 -3.65
CA LEU A 104 -15.64 5.84 -5.00
C LEU A 104 -16.80 5.69 -6.02
N PRO A 105 -17.05 6.67 -6.89
CA PRO A 105 -18.16 6.63 -7.83
C PRO A 105 -17.97 5.53 -8.88
N THR A 106 -19.09 4.98 -9.34
CA THR A 106 -19.11 4.06 -10.48
C THR A 106 -18.70 4.79 -11.76
N LEU A 107 -18.04 4.08 -12.69
CA LEU A 107 -17.51 4.60 -13.97
C LEU A 107 -18.48 5.52 -14.75
N SER A 108 -19.79 5.36 -14.57
CA SER A 108 -20.83 6.14 -15.25
C SER A 108 -21.05 7.56 -14.71
N ALA A 109 -20.40 7.97 -13.61
CA ALA A 109 -20.62 9.26 -12.95
C ALA A 109 -19.41 10.23 -13.03
N GLN A 110 -18.49 10.03 -13.98
CA GLN A 110 -17.32 10.91 -14.18
C GLN A 110 -17.64 12.24 -14.88
N SER A 111 -18.74 12.89 -14.51
CA SER A 111 -19.15 14.18 -15.08
C SER A 111 -19.39 15.21 -13.96
N SER A 112 -18.32 15.66 -13.27
CA SER A 112 -18.20 16.95 -12.54
C SER A 112 -16.89 17.03 -11.73
N PRO A 113 -16.39 18.25 -11.42
CA PRO A 113 -15.11 18.77 -11.90
C PRO A 113 -13.89 18.08 -11.27
N ARG A 114 -12.91 17.71 -12.11
CA ARG A 114 -11.56 17.34 -11.67
C ARG A 114 -10.97 18.51 -10.87
N GLY A 115 -10.88 18.39 -9.55
CA GLY A 115 -10.15 19.37 -8.74
C GLY A 115 -8.71 19.52 -9.26
N SER A 116 -8.14 20.72 -9.17
CA SER A 116 -6.76 20.97 -9.64
C SER A 116 -5.78 19.99 -8.96
N LEU A 117 -4.92 19.31 -9.72
CA LEU A 117 -3.93 18.40 -9.17
C LEU A 117 -2.94 19.10 -8.22
N GLN A 118 -2.77 20.42 -8.39
CA GLN A 118 -2.09 21.27 -7.42
C GLN A 118 -2.71 21.18 -6.02
N HIS A 119 -4.03 21.24 -5.95
CA HIS A 119 -4.76 21.18 -4.70
C HIS A 119 -4.60 19.80 -4.05
N VAL A 120 -4.71 18.73 -4.83
CA VAL A 120 -4.54 17.35 -4.33
C VAL A 120 -3.12 17.12 -3.81
N TYR A 121 -2.10 17.58 -4.54
CA TYR A 121 -0.70 17.54 -4.10
C TYR A 121 -0.51 18.30 -2.78
N ALA A 122 -1.08 19.51 -2.68
CA ALA A 122 -0.99 20.34 -1.47
C ALA A 122 -1.65 19.68 -0.25
N LEU A 123 -2.76 18.95 -0.44
CA LEU A 123 -3.38 18.17 0.63
C LEU A 123 -2.45 17.04 1.10
N ARG A 124 -1.83 16.28 0.20
CA ARG A 124 -0.89 15.20 0.56
C ARG A 124 0.30 15.69 1.37
N GLU A 125 0.88 16.82 1.00
CA GLU A 125 2.01 17.41 1.75
C GLU A 125 1.62 17.81 3.17
N ARG A 126 0.36 18.21 3.39
CA ARG A 126 -0.16 18.60 4.71
C ARG A 126 -0.57 17.41 5.57
N LEU A 127 -0.87 16.26 4.96
CA LEU A 127 -1.34 15.09 5.71
C LEU A 127 -0.21 14.49 6.57
N PRO A 128 -0.48 14.27 7.88
CA PRO A 128 0.46 13.58 8.75
C PRO A 128 0.63 12.12 8.30
N SER A 129 1.81 11.56 8.54
CA SER A 129 2.10 10.16 8.22
C SER A 129 1.29 9.23 9.13
N SER A 130 0.41 8.42 8.57
CA SER A 130 -0.28 7.36 9.32
C SER A 130 0.62 6.14 9.55
N VAL A 131 0.37 5.44 10.66
CA VAL A 131 0.88 4.08 10.90
C VAL A 131 0.06 3.09 10.08
N VAL A 132 0.71 2.26 9.29
CA VAL A 132 0.07 1.21 8.49
C VAL A 132 0.33 -0.12 9.16
N ILE A 133 -0.72 -0.92 9.35
CA ILE A 133 -0.69 -2.20 10.05
C ILE A 133 -1.35 -3.26 9.18
N ASP A 134 -0.60 -4.28 8.82
CA ASP A 134 -1.07 -5.47 8.14
C ASP A 134 -0.96 -6.70 9.05
N GLY A 135 -2.06 -7.03 9.72
CA GLY A 135 -2.12 -8.09 10.75
C GLY A 135 -2.46 -9.46 10.17
N GLY A 136 -1.54 -10.05 9.40
CA GLY A 136 -1.74 -11.40 8.87
C GLY A 136 -1.61 -12.51 9.93
N SER A 137 -2.29 -13.64 9.73
CA SER A 137 -2.29 -14.79 10.65
C SER A 137 -0.90 -15.37 10.95
N GLY A 138 0.02 -15.38 9.98
CA GLY A 138 1.40 -15.81 10.20
C GLY A 138 2.30 -14.67 10.68
N TYR A 139 2.21 -13.53 9.99
CA TYR A 139 3.11 -12.39 10.18
C TYR A 139 2.36 -11.07 10.14
N CYS A 140 2.68 -10.23 11.12
CA CYS A 140 2.29 -8.83 11.13
C CYS A 140 3.38 -8.04 10.42
N LYS A 141 2.97 -7.10 9.56
CA LYS A 141 3.85 -6.12 8.94
C LYS A 141 3.33 -4.74 9.30
N PHE A 142 4.23 -3.84 9.66
CA PHE A 142 3.83 -2.49 10.07
C PHE A 142 4.86 -1.46 9.63
N GLY A 143 4.43 -0.23 9.43
CA GLY A 143 5.33 0.84 8.99
C GLY A 143 4.61 2.17 8.78
N TRP A 144 5.27 3.07 8.05
CA TRP A 144 4.75 4.40 7.76
C TRP A 144 4.08 4.45 6.39
N SER A 145 2.95 5.15 6.29
CA SER A 145 2.23 5.40 5.02
C SER A 145 3.05 6.10 3.93
N LYS A 146 4.09 6.86 4.31
CA LYS A 146 5.04 7.48 3.36
C LYS A 146 6.25 6.59 3.02
N GLY A 147 6.34 5.40 3.62
CA GLY A 147 7.39 4.42 3.33
C GLY A 147 7.05 3.55 2.12
N SER A 148 8.08 3.12 1.37
CA SER A 148 7.93 2.18 0.25
C SER A 148 7.86 0.71 0.69
N SER A 149 8.13 0.43 1.95
CA SER A 149 8.12 -0.92 2.53
C SER A 149 7.75 -0.86 4.02
N PRO A 150 7.34 -1.99 4.62
CA PRO A 150 7.16 -2.08 6.07
C PRO A 150 8.43 -1.67 6.82
N SER A 151 8.26 -0.99 7.95
CA SER A 151 9.35 -0.65 8.87
C SER A 151 9.74 -1.84 9.75
N GLY A 152 8.82 -2.78 9.97
CA GLY A 152 9.10 -3.98 10.73
C GLY A 152 8.09 -5.10 10.45
N ARG A 153 8.46 -6.30 10.91
CA ARG A 153 7.62 -7.50 10.90
C ARG A 153 7.87 -8.37 12.13
N PHE A 154 6.87 -9.11 12.58
CA PHE A 154 7.01 -10.13 13.62
C PHE A 154 6.00 -11.27 13.40
N ALA A 155 6.24 -12.41 14.03
CA ALA A 155 5.38 -13.59 13.92
C ALA A 155 4.09 -13.39 14.75
N THR A 156 2.95 -13.25 14.08
CA THR A 156 1.66 -12.99 14.73
C THR A 156 1.22 -14.18 15.58
N PHE A 157 1.20 -15.37 14.98
CA PHE A 157 0.71 -16.59 15.63
C PHE A 157 1.49 -16.92 16.90
N LEU A 158 2.80 -16.71 16.89
CA LEU A 158 3.67 -17.05 18.02
C LEU A 158 3.46 -16.11 19.22
N GLU A 159 3.28 -14.81 18.97
CA GLU A 159 3.19 -13.79 20.02
C GLU A 159 1.75 -13.52 20.48
N PHE A 160 0.76 -13.64 19.59
CA PHE A 160 -0.61 -13.18 19.85
C PHE A 160 -1.69 -14.25 19.56
N GLY A 161 -1.33 -15.37 18.93
CA GLY A 161 -2.29 -16.36 18.45
C GLY A 161 -3.13 -15.83 17.29
N ASN A 162 -4.42 -16.18 17.25
CA ASN A 162 -5.32 -15.79 16.16
C ASN A 162 -5.87 -14.36 16.35
N VAL A 163 -5.25 -13.37 15.70
CA VAL A 163 -5.70 -11.97 15.70
C VAL A 163 -6.91 -11.70 14.79
N GLU A 164 -7.36 -12.70 14.02
CA GLU A 164 -8.56 -12.61 13.19
C GLU A 164 -9.84 -12.86 14.01
N THR A 165 -9.71 -13.30 15.27
CA THR A 165 -10.81 -13.41 16.23
C THR A 165 -11.01 -12.08 16.97
N PRO A 166 -12.26 -11.60 17.16
CA PRO A 166 -12.59 -10.31 17.78
C PRO A 166 -12.38 -10.26 19.31
N MET A 167 -11.19 -10.67 19.80
CA MET A 167 -10.86 -10.63 21.21
C MET A 167 -10.19 -9.30 21.57
N TYR A 168 -10.92 -8.43 22.28
CA TYR A 168 -10.46 -7.09 22.64
C TYR A 168 -9.07 -7.07 23.29
N THR A 169 -8.84 -7.87 24.33
CA THR A 169 -7.56 -7.90 25.07
C THR A 169 -6.39 -8.30 24.17
N ARG A 170 -6.60 -9.27 23.28
CA ARG A 170 -5.61 -9.70 22.28
C ARG A 170 -5.31 -8.58 21.29
N LEU A 171 -6.33 -7.94 20.74
CA LEU A 171 -6.17 -6.82 19.80
C LEU A 171 -5.47 -5.62 20.45
N ARG A 172 -5.84 -5.29 21.69
CA ARG A 172 -5.22 -4.22 22.48
C ARG A 172 -3.74 -4.49 22.72
N HIS A 173 -3.37 -5.72 23.06
CA HIS A 173 -1.98 -6.15 23.22
C HIS A 173 -1.21 -6.12 21.88
N PHE A 174 -1.84 -6.61 20.81
CA PHE A 174 -1.30 -6.62 19.46
C PHE A 174 -0.98 -5.22 18.94
N PHE A 175 -1.95 -4.30 18.96
CA PHE A 175 -1.74 -2.92 18.52
C PHE A 175 -0.78 -2.17 19.44
N GLY A 176 -0.87 -2.37 20.76
CA GLY A 176 0.07 -1.79 21.72
C GLY A 176 1.52 -2.15 21.41
N THR A 177 1.78 -3.42 21.09
CA THR A 177 3.12 -3.89 20.72
C THR A 177 3.63 -3.21 19.44
N ILE A 178 2.77 -3.01 18.44
CA ILE A 178 3.15 -2.33 17.19
C ILE A 178 3.54 -0.88 17.46
N TYR A 179 2.72 -0.13 18.21
CA TYR A 179 3.01 1.27 18.54
C TYR A 179 4.31 1.40 19.37
N ASN A 180 4.55 0.48 20.31
CA ASN A 180 5.79 0.42 21.06
C ASN A 180 7.00 0.15 20.15
N ARG A 181 6.91 -0.82 19.23
CA ARG A 181 7.98 -1.13 18.26
C ARG A 181 8.23 0.02 17.27
N MET A 182 7.19 0.77 16.90
CA MET A 182 7.30 1.99 16.10
C MET A 182 7.79 3.21 16.89
N GLN A 183 7.97 3.07 18.21
CA GLN A 183 8.39 4.13 19.13
C GLN A 183 7.54 5.40 19.00
N VAL A 184 6.23 5.23 18.80
CA VAL A 184 5.28 6.34 18.62
C VAL A 184 4.08 6.17 19.53
N LYS A 185 3.62 7.28 20.13
CA LYS A 185 2.40 7.27 20.94
C LYS A 185 1.20 7.04 20.03
N PRO A 186 0.24 6.18 20.40
CA PRO A 186 -0.95 5.96 19.57
C PRO A 186 -1.75 7.25 19.31
N SER A 187 -1.78 8.16 20.28
CA SER A 187 -2.49 9.44 20.18
C SER A 187 -1.91 10.46 19.21
N SER A 188 -0.70 10.25 18.69
CA SER A 188 -0.06 11.24 17.81
C SER A 188 -0.28 10.97 16.32
N GLN A 189 -0.71 9.76 15.92
CA GLN A 189 -0.78 9.37 14.51
C GLN A 189 -2.03 8.53 14.17
N PRO A 190 -2.71 8.83 13.06
CA PRO A 190 -3.76 7.96 12.54
C PRO A 190 -3.24 6.55 12.18
N ALA A 191 -4.15 5.58 12.15
CA ALA A 191 -3.86 4.21 11.73
C ALA A 191 -4.60 3.83 10.45
N VAL A 192 -3.91 3.12 9.56
CA VAL A 192 -4.50 2.35 8.46
C VAL A 192 -4.28 0.87 8.76
N VAL A 193 -5.36 0.09 8.83
CA VAL A 193 -5.31 -1.31 9.25
C VAL A 193 -5.88 -2.20 8.17
N SER A 194 -5.15 -3.26 7.81
CA SER A 194 -5.68 -4.31 6.94
C SER A 194 -6.63 -5.20 7.74
N ILE A 195 -7.82 -5.46 7.19
CA ILE A 195 -8.77 -6.42 7.73
C ILE A 195 -8.63 -7.71 6.90
N PRO A 196 -8.38 -8.86 7.55
CA PRO A 196 -8.32 -10.15 6.90
C PRO A 196 -9.68 -10.53 6.29
N ILE A 197 -9.65 -11.40 5.30
CA ILE A 197 -10.86 -11.92 4.66
C ILE A 197 -11.32 -13.15 5.41
N CYS A 198 -11.82 -12.93 6.62
CA CYS A 198 -12.48 -13.93 7.45
C CYS A 198 -14.00 -13.86 7.25
N HIS A 199 -14.70 -14.99 7.43
CA HIS A 199 -16.15 -15.12 7.26
C HIS A 199 -16.59 -14.59 5.88
N TYR A 200 -16.35 -15.34 4.81
CA TYR A 200 -16.42 -14.83 3.43
C TYR A 200 -17.82 -14.87 2.82
N ASP A 201 -18.70 -15.74 3.31
CA ASP A 201 -20.07 -15.92 2.80
C ASP A 201 -20.92 -14.65 2.87
N ASP A 202 -21.94 -14.57 2.01
CA ASP A 202 -22.95 -13.50 2.05
C ASP A 202 -24.15 -13.84 2.97
N THR A 203 -23.91 -14.58 4.05
CA THR A 203 -24.92 -14.86 5.09
C THR A 203 -24.98 -13.73 6.13
N GLU A 204 -26.12 -13.58 6.80
CA GLU A 204 -26.27 -12.59 7.90
C GLU A 204 -25.32 -12.87 9.06
N SER A 205 -25.08 -14.15 9.38
CA SER A 205 -24.08 -14.55 10.38
C SER A 205 -22.67 -14.07 10.01
N ALA A 206 -22.24 -14.32 8.76
CA ALA A 206 -20.94 -13.86 8.29
C ALA A 206 -20.83 -12.33 8.25
N LYS A 207 -21.91 -11.61 7.92
CA LYS A 207 -21.96 -10.14 8.01
C LYS A 207 -21.76 -9.68 9.46
N ALA A 208 -22.46 -10.29 10.41
CA ALA A 208 -22.34 -9.98 11.82
C ALA A 208 -20.91 -10.24 12.34
N SER A 209 -20.29 -11.38 12.03
CA SER A 209 -18.92 -11.69 12.45
C SER A 209 -17.89 -10.69 11.90
N ARG A 210 -18.02 -10.29 10.64
CA ARG A 210 -17.14 -9.25 10.06
C ARG A 210 -17.31 -7.90 10.74
N GLN A 211 -18.55 -7.53 11.05
CA GLN A 211 -18.85 -6.29 11.75
C GLN A 211 -18.27 -6.33 13.17
N GLN A 212 -18.43 -7.44 13.88
CA GLN A 212 -17.86 -7.65 15.21
C GLN A 212 -16.33 -7.52 15.22
N LEU A 213 -15.62 -8.11 14.25
CA LEU A 213 -14.18 -7.94 14.12
C LEU A 213 -13.79 -6.48 13.89
N LYS A 214 -14.50 -5.80 12.99
CA LYS A 214 -14.24 -4.38 12.70
C LYS A 214 -14.47 -3.49 13.93
N GLU A 215 -15.55 -3.72 14.67
CA GLU A 215 -15.86 -3.02 15.91
C GLU A 215 -14.82 -3.29 17.00
N ALA A 216 -14.38 -4.54 17.16
CA ALA A 216 -13.34 -4.89 18.14
C ALA A 216 -12.00 -4.20 17.81
N ILE A 217 -11.64 -4.12 16.52
CA ILE A 217 -10.46 -3.38 16.06
C ILE A 217 -10.58 -1.88 16.39
N TYR A 218 -11.73 -1.27 16.07
CA TYR A 218 -11.97 0.13 16.38
C TYR A 218 -11.95 0.41 17.88
N ALA A 219 -12.63 -0.41 18.68
CA ALA A 219 -12.64 -0.29 20.13
C ALA A 219 -11.22 -0.33 20.70
N ALA A 220 -10.40 -1.30 20.27
CA ALA A 220 -9.02 -1.43 20.74
C ALA A 220 -8.14 -0.21 20.38
N LEU A 221 -8.26 0.34 19.17
CA LEU A 221 -7.46 1.47 18.71
C LEU A 221 -7.94 2.81 19.28
N PHE A 222 -9.25 3.03 19.37
CA PHE A 222 -9.78 4.26 19.97
C PHE A 222 -9.58 4.30 21.49
N ASP A 223 -9.65 3.17 22.20
CA ASP A 223 -9.25 3.08 23.62
C ASP A 223 -7.76 3.39 23.83
N MET A 224 -6.92 3.12 22.82
CA MET A 224 -5.53 3.56 22.78
C MET A 224 -5.36 5.06 22.50
N ASN A 225 -6.45 5.81 22.31
CA ASN A 225 -6.50 7.21 21.87
C ASN A 225 -5.98 7.46 20.45
N VAL A 226 -6.01 6.47 19.55
CA VAL A 226 -5.65 6.69 18.14
C VAL A 226 -6.61 7.72 17.52
N PRO A 227 -6.13 8.82 16.91
CA PRO A 227 -6.98 9.94 16.51
C PRO A 227 -7.94 9.62 15.36
N ALA A 228 -7.56 8.70 14.48
CA ALA A 228 -8.41 8.23 13.37
C ALA A 228 -7.94 6.85 12.90
N VAL A 229 -8.90 6.01 12.48
CA VAL A 229 -8.63 4.65 12.01
C VAL A 229 -9.33 4.41 10.67
N CYS A 230 -8.57 4.04 9.65
CA CYS A 230 -9.09 3.55 8.38
C CYS A 230 -8.83 2.04 8.28
N ALA A 231 -9.89 1.24 8.20
CA ALA A 231 -9.76 -0.22 8.16
C ALA A 231 -10.26 -0.74 6.80
N LEU A 232 -9.39 -1.41 6.05
CA LEU A 232 -9.60 -1.78 4.64
C LEU A 232 -9.28 -3.26 4.42
N ASN A 233 -9.98 -3.89 3.50
CA ASN A 233 -9.73 -5.29 3.14
C ASN A 233 -8.34 -5.48 2.52
N GLN A 234 -7.63 -6.55 2.91
CA GLN A 234 -6.30 -6.89 2.38
C GLN A 234 -6.24 -6.99 0.85
N GLY A 235 -7.23 -7.62 0.21
CA GLY A 235 -7.31 -7.73 -1.25
C GLY A 235 -7.50 -6.37 -1.93
N THR A 236 -8.32 -5.49 -1.34
CA THR A 236 -8.48 -4.11 -1.85
C THR A 236 -7.17 -3.34 -1.77
N LEU A 237 -6.45 -3.45 -0.66
CA LEU A 237 -5.13 -2.82 -0.50
C LEU A 237 -4.12 -3.37 -1.51
N ALA A 238 -4.15 -4.67 -1.80
CA ALA A 238 -3.29 -5.30 -2.81
C ALA A 238 -3.58 -4.76 -4.23
N LEU A 239 -4.86 -4.61 -4.61
CA LEU A 239 -5.21 -4.00 -5.90
C LEU A 239 -4.80 -2.52 -5.97
N TYR A 240 -4.97 -1.77 -4.89
CA TYR A 240 -4.50 -0.38 -4.86
C TYR A 240 -2.99 -0.28 -5.01
N ALA A 241 -2.22 -1.22 -4.43
CA ALA A 241 -0.78 -1.31 -4.65
C ALA A 241 -0.42 -1.65 -6.11
N SER A 242 -1.26 -2.45 -6.80
CA SER A 242 -1.12 -2.73 -8.24
C SER A 242 -1.73 -1.66 -9.15
N LYS A 243 -2.20 -0.54 -8.58
CA LYS A 243 -2.79 0.61 -9.29
C LYS A 243 -4.11 0.29 -9.99
N GLN A 244 -4.89 -0.65 -9.43
CA GLN A 244 -6.20 -1.06 -9.94
C GLN A 244 -7.29 -0.85 -8.89
N THR A 245 -8.50 -0.46 -9.31
CA THR A 245 -9.69 -0.40 -8.44
C THR A 245 -10.55 -1.65 -8.52
N SER A 246 -10.40 -2.43 -9.60
CA SER A 246 -11.26 -3.56 -9.93
C SER A 246 -10.39 -4.70 -10.43
N GLY A 247 -10.76 -5.94 -10.11
CA GLY A 247 -10.02 -7.14 -10.45
C GLY A 247 -10.31 -8.26 -9.48
N ILE A 248 -9.61 -9.38 -9.61
CA ILE A 248 -9.67 -10.50 -8.68
C ILE A 248 -8.33 -10.57 -7.94
N ALA A 249 -8.36 -10.45 -6.63
CA ALA A 249 -7.17 -10.62 -5.80
C ALA A 249 -7.09 -12.08 -5.34
N VAL A 250 -6.00 -12.76 -5.70
CA VAL A 250 -5.63 -14.08 -5.17
C VAL A 250 -4.56 -13.88 -4.10
N ASN A 251 -4.92 -14.07 -2.83
CA ASN A 251 -4.05 -13.84 -1.69
C ASN A 251 -3.69 -15.16 -1.01
N ILE A 252 -2.48 -15.65 -1.25
CA ILE A 252 -1.93 -16.87 -0.63
C ILE A 252 -1.23 -16.47 0.67
N GLY A 253 -1.93 -16.65 1.79
CA GLY A 253 -1.47 -16.29 3.12
C GLY A 253 -0.76 -17.43 3.86
N PHE A 254 -0.62 -17.26 5.18
CA PHE A 254 0.02 -18.27 6.02
C PHE A 254 -0.88 -19.49 6.25
N GLN A 255 -2.16 -19.27 6.61
CA GLN A 255 -3.11 -20.36 6.88
C GLN A 255 -4.03 -20.67 5.70
N VAL A 256 -4.41 -19.66 4.92
CA VAL A 256 -5.44 -19.76 3.90
C VAL A 256 -5.01 -19.09 2.60
N THR A 257 -5.62 -19.50 1.50
CA THR A 257 -5.64 -18.76 0.24
C THR A 257 -7.03 -18.18 0.04
N SER A 258 -7.13 -16.91 -0.34
CA SER A 258 -8.41 -16.27 -0.66
C SER A 258 -8.46 -15.71 -2.08
N ILE A 259 -9.60 -15.90 -2.75
CA ILE A 259 -9.90 -15.38 -4.08
C ILE A 259 -11.04 -14.36 -3.93
N VAL A 260 -10.76 -13.12 -4.33
CA VAL A 260 -11.55 -11.97 -3.91
C VAL A 260 -11.86 -11.09 -5.11
N PRO A 261 -13.04 -11.22 -5.72
CA PRO A 261 -13.47 -10.28 -6.75
C PRO A 261 -13.78 -8.92 -6.12
N ILE A 262 -13.21 -7.88 -6.70
CA ILE A 262 -13.33 -6.50 -6.25
C ILE A 262 -13.73 -5.65 -7.45
N LEU A 263 -14.75 -4.82 -7.26
CA LEU A 263 -15.22 -3.88 -8.27
C LEU A 263 -15.27 -2.49 -7.65
N ASN A 264 -14.51 -1.55 -8.21
CA ASN A 264 -14.43 -0.16 -7.77
C ASN A 264 -14.12 -0.03 -6.26
N GLY A 265 -13.18 -0.84 -5.76
CA GLY A 265 -12.77 -0.90 -4.37
C GLY A 265 -13.71 -1.69 -3.44
N LYS A 266 -14.86 -2.15 -3.94
CA LYS A 266 -15.84 -2.92 -3.16
C LYS A 266 -15.67 -4.42 -3.41
N VAL A 267 -15.56 -5.19 -2.33
CA VAL A 267 -15.55 -6.66 -2.39
C VAL A 267 -16.92 -7.18 -2.84
N MET A 268 -16.92 -7.96 -3.92
CA MET A 268 -18.12 -8.49 -4.58
C MET A 268 -18.55 -9.82 -3.97
N ARG A 269 -18.98 -9.81 -2.70
CA ARG A 269 -19.34 -11.03 -1.95
C ARG A 269 -20.44 -11.87 -2.61
N LYS A 270 -21.40 -11.21 -3.26
CA LYS A 270 -22.48 -11.87 -4.02
C LYS A 270 -21.99 -12.62 -5.27
N VAL A 271 -20.87 -12.18 -5.86
CA VAL A 271 -20.27 -12.84 -7.04
C VAL A 271 -19.52 -14.09 -6.60
N GLY A 272 -19.00 -14.09 -5.36
CA GLY A 272 -18.32 -15.23 -4.75
C GLY A 272 -16.98 -14.80 -4.18
N VAL A 273 -16.75 -14.99 -2.88
CA VAL A 273 -15.41 -14.93 -2.29
C VAL A 273 -15.09 -16.33 -1.85
N GLU A 274 -13.98 -16.85 -2.32
CA GLU A 274 -13.54 -18.21 -1.98
C GLU A 274 -12.36 -18.13 -1.02
N VAL A 275 -12.38 -19.01 -0.03
CA VAL A 275 -11.25 -19.16 0.90
C VAL A 275 -10.99 -20.64 1.08
N VAL A 276 -9.80 -21.05 0.69
CA VAL A 276 -9.31 -22.42 0.79
C VAL A 276 -8.37 -22.52 1.97
N GLY A 277 -8.49 -23.59 2.76
CA GLY A 277 -7.63 -23.92 3.90
C GLY A 277 -6.21 -24.36 3.51
N LEU A 278 -5.67 -23.76 2.45
CA LEU A 278 -4.40 -24.06 1.83
C LEU A 278 -3.54 -22.80 1.80
N GLY A 279 -2.56 -22.72 2.70
CA GLY A 279 -1.61 -21.62 2.77
C GLY A 279 -0.18 -22.10 3.03
N ALA A 280 0.73 -21.18 3.36
CA ALA A 280 2.13 -21.49 3.61
C ALA A 280 2.38 -22.57 4.68
N LEU A 281 1.50 -22.67 5.69
CA LEU A 281 1.58 -23.71 6.72
C LEU A 281 1.38 -25.11 6.12
N LYS A 282 0.43 -25.28 5.21
CA LYS A 282 0.18 -26.55 4.51
C LYS A 282 1.33 -26.90 3.56
N LEU A 283 1.83 -25.91 2.82
CA LEU A 283 3.04 -26.09 1.97
C LEU A 283 4.25 -26.56 2.79
N THR A 284 4.50 -25.92 3.93
CA THR A 284 5.60 -26.30 4.83
C THR A 284 5.39 -27.70 5.41
N GLY A 285 4.15 -28.05 5.78
CA GLY A 285 3.82 -29.39 6.27
C GLY A 285 3.94 -30.48 5.21
N PHE A 286 3.65 -30.16 3.95
CA PHE A 286 3.82 -31.08 2.83
C PHE A 286 5.30 -31.32 2.53
N LEU A 287 6.11 -30.26 2.40
CA LEU A 287 7.56 -30.41 2.23
C LEU A 287 8.18 -31.24 3.36
N ARG A 288 7.77 -30.98 4.60
CA ARG A 288 8.20 -31.77 5.77
C ARG A 288 7.95 -33.26 5.56
N LYS A 289 6.75 -33.63 5.09
CA LYS A 289 6.36 -35.02 4.85
C LYS A 289 7.22 -35.64 3.74
N GLN A 290 7.43 -34.92 2.64
CA GLN A 290 8.29 -35.41 1.54
C GLN A 290 9.74 -35.64 2.00
N MET A 291 10.30 -34.69 2.77
CA MET A 291 11.64 -34.83 3.34
C MET A 291 11.75 -36.07 4.24
N GLN A 292 10.72 -36.35 5.07
CA GLN A 292 10.68 -37.55 5.91
C GLN A 292 10.59 -38.83 5.08
N GLU A 293 9.77 -38.86 4.04
CA GLU A 293 9.63 -40.00 3.13
C GLU A 293 10.94 -40.30 2.39
N ASN A 294 11.73 -39.27 2.09
CA ASN A 294 13.04 -39.39 1.46
C ASN A 294 14.21 -39.50 2.45
N ASN A 295 13.93 -39.79 3.73
CA ASN A 295 14.91 -39.99 4.80
C ASN A 295 15.87 -38.80 5.02
N ILE A 296 15.41 -37.58 4.72
CA ILE A 296 16.13 -36.34 5.00
C ILE A 296 15.85 -35.95 6.45
N SER A 297 16.87 -36.07 7.32
CA SER A 297 16.77 -35.74 8.74
C SER A 297 16.78 -34.22 8.96
N PHE A 298 15.87 -33.72 9.78
CA PHE A 298 15.80 -32.34 10.25
C PHE A 298 15.19 -32.31 11.66
N GLU A 299 15.51 -31.27 12.42
CA GLU A 299 15.05 -31.11 13.81
C GLU A 299 13.94 -30.06 13.93
N SER A 300 14.04 -28.95 13.19
CA SER A 300 13.13 -27.81 13.33
C SER A 300 12.24 -27.57 12.12
N LEU A 301 10.97 -27.24 12.37
CA LEU A 301 10.07 -26.70 11.35
C LEU A 301 10.54 -25.37 10.76
N TYR A 302 11.38 -24.62 11.48
CA TYR A 302 11.98 -23.40 10.96
C TYR A 302 12.94 -23.71 9.79
N THR A 303 13.67 -24.82 9.87
CA THR A 303 14.56 -25.29 8.82
C THR A 303 13.78 -25.69 7.58
N VAL A 304 12.75 -26.53 7.72
CA VAL A 304 11.85 -26.91 6.60
C VAL A 304 11.25 -25.69 5.92
N ARG A 305 10.80 -24.71 6.71
CA ARG A 305 10.27 -23.47 6.15
C ARG A 305 11.34 -22.68 5.40
N THR A 306 12.55 -22.58 5.93
CA THR A 306 13.66 -21.88 5.27
C THR A 306 13.98 -22.56 3.94
N LEU A 307 14.04 -23.89 3.91
CA LEU A 307 14.21 -24.67 2.68
C LEU A 307 13.07 -24.42 1.69
N LYS A 308 11.82 -24.41 2.15
CA LYS A 308 10.68 -24.02 1.31
C LYS A 308 10.83 -22.63 0.69
N GLU A 309 11.26 -21.64 1.47
CA GLU A 309 11.44 -20.26 0.99
C GLU A 309 12.66 -20.09 0.07
N LYS A 310 13.65 -21.00 0.12
CA LYS A 310 14.93 -20.89 -0.61
C LYS A 310 15.05 -21.81 -1.81
N LEU A 311 14.50 -23.02 -1.74
CA LEU A 311 14.68 -24.08 -2.73
C LEU A 311 13.43 -24.40 -3.53
N CYS A 312 12.23 -24.24 -2.94
CA CYS A 312 10.99 -24.57 -3.64
C CYS A 312 10.58 -23.52 -4.66
N TYR A 313 9.84 -23.97 -5.69
CA TYR A 313 9.29 -23.15 -6.76
C TYR A 313 7.99 -23.79 -7.30
N VAL A 314 7.32 -23.12 -8.24
CA VAL A 314 6.18 -23.68 -8.98
C VAL A 314 6.67 -23.98 -10.39
N ALA A 315 6.51 -25.22 -10.85
CA ALA A 315 6.84 -25.61 -12.21
C ALA A 315 5.80 -25.02 -13.19
N ALA A 316 6.26 -24.59 -14.37
CA ALA A 316 5.33 -24.15 -15.42
C ALA A 316 4.58 -25.32 -16.07
N ASP A 317 5.26 -26.47 -16.19
CA ASP A 317 4.71 -27.75 -16.63
C ASP A 317 5.21 -28.83 -15.67
N TYR A 318 4.31 -29.34 -14.83
CA TYR A 318 4.63 -30.31 -13.80
C TYR A 318 5.17 -31.63 -14.36
N GLU A 319 4.57 -32.15 -15.44
CA GLU A 319 4.94 -33.43 -16.04
C GLU A 319 6.30 -33.36 -16.73
N ALA A 320 6.58 -32.25 -17.42
CA ALA A 320 7.90 -32.01 -18.01
C ALA A 320 8.99 -31.84 -16.92
N GLU A 321 8.66 -31.23 -15.79
CA GLU A 321 9.62 -31.01 -14.69
C GLU A 321 10.02 -32.33 -14.00
N LEU A 322 9.12 -33.32 -13.93
CA LEU A 322 9.40 -34.65 -13.37
C LEU A 322 10.54 -35.40 -14.04
N LEU A 323 10.85 -35.04 -15.30
CA LEU A 323 11.89 -35.67 -16.12
C LEU A 323 13.25 -34.98 -16.02
N LYS A 324 13.34 -33.81 -15.36
CA LYS A 324 14.57 -33.04 -15.24
C LYS A 324 15.33 -33.41 -13.97
N ASP A 325 16.64 -33.16 -14.00
CA ASP A 325 17.42 -33.07 -12.77
C ASP A 325 17.16 -31.71 -12.12
N THR A 326 16.46 -31.75 -10.99
CA THR A 326 16.07 -30.57 -10.23
C THR A 326 16.78 -30.50 -8.89
N GLU A 327 17.92 -31.17 -8.73
CA GLU A 327 18.66 -31.12 -7.47
C GLU A 327 19.16 -29.70 -7.17
N ALA A 328 18.99 -29.26 -5.92
CA ALA A 328 19.67 -28.08 -5.39
C ALA A 328 19.85 -28.18 -3.88
N SER A 329 20.95 -27.60 -3.40
CA SER A 329 21.30 -27.59 -1.99
C SER A 329 21.25 -26.20 -1.37
N PHE A 330 20.97 -26.14 -0.07
CA PHE A 330 21.01 -24.92 0.72
C PHE A 330 21.57 -25.20 2.11
N GLU A 331 22.51 -24.35 2.55
CA GLU A 331 23.08 -24.39 3.90
C GLU A 331 22.10 -23.69 4.88
N ALA A 332 21.37 -24.47 5.65
CA ALA A 332 20.51 -23.99 6.73
C ALA A 332 21.25 -24.02 8.08
N VAL A 333 20.58 -23.58 9.15
CA VAL A 333 21.18 -23.57 10.51
C VAL A 333 21.54 -24.98 10.99
N GLU A 334 20.76 -25.99 10.59
CA GLU A 334 20.98 -27.40 10.94
C GLU A 334 22.00 -28.11 10.01
N GLY A 335 22.48 -27.45 8.95
CA GLY A 335 23.46 -27.99 8.01
C GLY A 335 23.02 -27.88 6.54
N LEU A 336 23.72 -28.60 5.67
CA LEU A 336 23.46 -28.65 4.24
C LEU A 336 22.30 -29.60 3.92
N PHE A 337 21.28 -29.08 3.24
CA PHE A 337 20.15 -29.86 2.76
C PHE A 337 20.12 -29.87 1.24
N THR A 338 19.90 -31.03 0.65
CA THR A 338 19.71 -31.21 -0.78
C THR A 338 18.27 -31.66 -1.04
N LEU A 339 17.55 -30.93 -1.90
CA LEU A 339 16.21 -31.28 -2.36
C LEU A 339 16.21 -31.46 -3.87
N SER A 340 15.33 -32.33 -4.38
CA SER A 340 15.16 -32.62 -5.80
C SER A 340 13.72 -32.30 -6.24
N LYS A 341 12.86 -33.31 -6.37
CA LYS A 341 11.47 -33.17 -6.82
C LYS A 341 10.59 -32.44 -5.83
N GLU A 342 10.92 -32.51 -4.54
CA GLU A 342 10.20 -31.84 -3.45
C GLU A 342 10.12 -30.33 -3.68
N ARG A 343 11.12 -29.77 -4.38
CA ARG A 343 11.22 -28.34 -4.69
C ARG A 343 10.00 -27.83 -5.45
N PHE A 344 9.58 -28.53 -6.51
CA PHE A 344 8.42 -28.11 -7.30
C PHE A 344 7.13 -28.81 -6.88
N GLN A 345 7.20 -30.06 -6.40
CA GLN A 345 6.04 -30.78 -5.87
C GLN A 345 5.39 -30.06 -4.69
N THR A 346 6.19 -29.39 -3.85
CA THR A 346 5.65 -28.58 -2.77
C THR A 346 4.78 -27.43 -3.30
N GLY A 347 5.18 -26.75 -4.37
CA GLY A 347 4.36 -25.70 -5.00
C GLY A 347 3.12 -26.24 -5.71
N GLU A 348 3.22 -27.44 -6.27
CA GLU A 348 2.15 -28.08 -7.06
C GLU A 348 0.86 -28.26 -6.26
N ILE A 349 0.93 -28.44 -4.94
CA ILE A 349 -0.28 -28.66 -4.13
C ILE A 349 -1.26 -27.47 -4.16
N LEU A 350 -0.81 -26.28 -4.59
CA LEU A 350 -1.69 -25.12 -4.86
C LEU A 350 -2.64 -25.35 -6.05
N PHE A 351 -2.20 -26.17 -7.00
CA PHE A 351 -2.91 -26.51 -8.24
C PHE A 351 -3.46 -27.94 -8.21
N GLN A 352 -2.87 -28.83 -7.41
CA GLN A 352 -3.32 -30.20 -7.20
C GLN A 352 -3.37 -30.52 -5.69
N PRO A 353 -4.35 -29.98 -4.93
CA PRO A 353 -4.44 -30.18 -3.48
C PRO A 353 -4.51 -31.65 -3.04
N ARG A 354 -5.02 -32.52 -3.93
CA ARG A 354 -5.09 -33.98 -3.73
C ARG A 354 -3.73 -34.63 -3.46
N LEU A 355 -2.63 -34.08 -3.99
CA LEU A 355 -1.28 -34.55 -3.69
C LEU A 355 -0.94 -34.46 -2.20
N ALA A 356 -1.50 -33.47 -1.50
CA ALA A 356 -1.36 -33.30 -0.05
C ALA A 356 -2.44 -34.05 0.75
N GLY A 357 -3.25 -34.89 0.11
CA GLY A 357 -4.37 -35.61 0.74
C GLY A 357 -5.51 -34.69 1.16
N VAL A 358 -5.69 -33.56 0.47
CA VAL A 358 -6.74 -32.59 0.75
C VAL A 358 -7.69 -32.49 -0.43
N ASP A 359 -8.99 -32.52 -0.15
CA ASP A 359 -10.04 -32.44 -1.17
C ASP A 359 -10.56 -30.99 -1.26
N TYR A 360 -9.77 -30.15 -1.94
CA TYR A 360 -10.13 -28.79 -2.29
C TYR A 360 -10.07 -28.64 -3.82
N ASP A 361 -10.88 -27.74 -4.35
CA ASP A 361 -10.73 -27.28 -5.73
C ASP A 361 -9.38 -26.59 -5.90
N ALA A 362 -8.79 -26.80 -7.07
CA ALA A 362 -7.52 -26.22 -7.45
C ALA A 362 -7.66 -24.70 -7.63
N ILE A 363 -6.59 -23.95 -7.33
CA ILE A 363 -6.51 -22.54 -7.71
C ILE A 363 -6.21 -22.53 -9.23
N GLN A 364 -7.24 -22.48 -10.07
CA GLN A 364 -7.13 -22.45 -11.54
C GLN A 364 -7.47 -21.09 -12.13
#